data_AF-A0A1H1C9B3-F1
#
_entry.id   AF-A0A1H1C9B3-F1
#
_cell.length_a   1.000
_cell.length_b   1.000
_cell.length_c   1.000
_cell.angle_alpha   90.00
_cell.angle_beta   90.00
_cell.angle_gamma   90.00
#
_symmetry.space_group_name_H-M   'P 1'
#
loop_
_entity.id
_entity.type
_entity.pdbx_description
1 polymer ?
#
loop_
_entity_poly.entity_id
_entity_poly.type
_entity_poly.pdbx_seq_one_letter_code
_entity_poly.pdbx_strand_id
1 'polypeptide(L)' 'MNRQKKIKQLLKAHAKKASAKLAPKSKPKYISKADRLKLEAEASEAVVSTAE' A
#
# COMPACT_ATOMS: atom_id res chain seq x y z
N MET A 1 22.52 12.54 -24.54
CA MET A 1 22.62 12.87 -23.11
C MET A 1 22.83 14.37 -22.93
N ASN A 2 21.78 15.16 -23.06
CA ASN A 2 21.83 16.60 -22.76
C ASN A 2 21.26 16.86 -21.37
N ARG A 3 21.79 17.87 -20.68
CA ARG A 3 21.40 18.25 -19.30
C ARG A 3 19.88 18.36 -19.14
N GLN A 4 19.20 18.97 -20.12
CA GLN A 4 17.74 19.08 -20.17
C GLN A 4 17.03 17.72 -20.22
N LYS A 5 17.51 16.75 -21.00
CA LYS A 5 16.94 15.39 -21.06
C LYS A 5 17.13 14.67 -19.72
N LYS A 6 18.30 14.82 -19.08
CA LYS A 6 18.60 14.23 -17.77
C LYS A 6 17.70 14.80 -16.67
N ILE A 7 17.51 16.12 -16.63
CA ILE A 7 16.60 16.76 -15.67
C ILE A 7 15.16 16.26 -15.87
N LYS A 8 14.66 16.24 -17.12
CA LYS A 8 13.32 15.72 -17.44
C LYS A 8 13.15 14.25 -17.02
N GLN A 9 14.18 13.42 -17.23
CA GLN A 9 14.16 12.01 -16.81
C GLN A 9 14.09 11.87 -15.29
N LEU A 10 14.91 12.63 -14.55
CA LEU A 10 14.91 12.62 -13.08
C LEU A 10 13.57 13.08 -12.51
N LEU A 11 13.02 14.20 -13.00
CA LEU A 11 11.74 14.73 -12.52
C LEU A 11 10.59 13.73 -12.75
N LYS A 12 10.55 13.08 -13.92
CA LYS A 12 9.56 12.02 -14.19
C LYS A 12 9.71 10.83 -13.24
N ALA A 13 10.94 10.42 -12.96
CA ALA A 13 11.19 9.32 -12.02
C ALA A 13 10.76 9.68 -10.59
N HIS A 14 11.02 10.90 -10.13
CA HIS A 14 10.58 11.37 -8.81
C HIS A 14 9.06 11.47 -8.70
N ALA A 15 8.40 12.04 -9.71
CA ALA A 15 6.94 12.09 -9.76
C ALA A 15 6.31 10.69 -9.68
N LYS A 16 6.81 9.73 -10.49
CA LYS A 16 6.34 8.33 -10.45
C LYS A 16 6.53 7.69 -9.08
N LYS A 17 7.66 7.93 -8.41
CA LYS A 17 7.92 7.43 -7.05
C LYS A 17 6.99 8.06 -6.00
N ALA A 18 6.70 9.35 -6.11
CA ALA A 18 5.76 10.03 -5.21
C ALA A 18 4.33 9.49 -5.37
N SER A 19 3.86 9.37 -6.62
CA SER A 19 2.54 8.79 -6.90
C SER A 19 2.42 7.34 -6.42
N ALA A 20 3.46 6.53 -6.56
CA ALA A 20 3.44 5.14 -6.10
C ALA A 20 3.41 5.00 -4.57
N LYS A 21 3.95 5.99 -3.83
CA LYS A 21 3.89 6.00 -2.36
C LYS A 21 2.54 6.46 -1.84
N LEU A 22 1.90 7.41 -2.52
CA LEU A 22 0.60 7.94 -2.14
C LEU A 22 -0.55 7.02 -2.58
N ALA A 23 -0.38 6.27 -3.66
CA ALA A 23 -1.42 5.40 -4.18
C ALA A 23 -1.73 4.26 -3.19
N PRO A 24 -3.00 4.09 -2.77
CA PRO A 24 -3.39 2.92 -2.00
C PRO A 24 -3.16 1.66 -2.83
N LYS A 25 -2.78 0.54 -2.18
CA LYS A 25 -2.74 -0.76 -2.84
C LYS A 25 -4.17 -1.13 -3.26
N SER A 26 -4.47 -0.90 -4.53
CA SER A 26 -5.82 -1.10 -5.11
C SER A 26 -6.25 -2.56 -5.14
N LYS A 27 -5.30 -3.49 -5.05
CA LYS A 27 -5.59 -4.92 -4.97
C LYS A 27 -5.65 -5.33 -3.50
N PRO A 28 -6.73 -6.00 -3.05
CA PRO A 28 -6.74 -6.65 -1.76
C PRO A 28 -5.57 -7.62 -1.70
N LYS A 29 -4.83 -7.59 -0.58
CA LYS A 29 -3.71 -8.50 -0.37
C LYS A 29 -4.24 -9.93 -0.50
N TYR A 30 -3.61 -10.75 -1.34
CA TYR A 30 -3.94 -12.16 -1.37
C TYR A 30 -3.48 -12.76 -0.05
N ILE A 31 -4.43 -13.21 0.74
CA ILE A 31 -4.26 -13.76 2.08
C ILE A 31 -4.65 -15.24 1.97
N SER A 32 -3.80 -16.13 2.46
CA SER A 32 -4.07 -17.57 2.44
C SER A 32 -5.32 -17.89 3.30
N LYS A 33 -5.96 -19.05 3.09
CA LYS A 33 -7.13 -19.45 3.88
C LYS A 33 -6.86 -19.44 5.39
N ALA A 34 -5.65 -19.84 5.80
CA ALA A 34 -5.24 -19.86 7.21
C ALA A 34 -5.11 -18.43 7.78
N ASP A 35 -4.53 -17.51 7.01
CA ASP A 35 -4.33 -16.14 7.45
C ASP A 35 -5.65 -15.34 7.49
N ARG A 36 -6.63 -15.71 6.64
CA ARG A 36 -7.97 -15.11 6.66
C ARG A 36 -8.71 -15.48 7.96
N LEU A 37 -8.63 -16.75 8.38
CA LEU A 37 -9.20 -17.20 9.65
C LEU A 37 -8.58 -16.50 10.86
N LYS A 38 -7.26 -16.26 10.84
CA LYS A 38 -6.58 -15.52 11.91
C LYS A 38 -7.02 -14.06 11.99
N LEU A 39 -7.17 -13.40 10.84
CA LEU A 39 -7.65 -12.01 10.78
C LEU A 39 -9.11 -11.88 11.17
N GLU A 40 -9.96 -12.87 10.86
CA GLU A 40 -11.36 -12.90 11.30
C GLU A 40 -11.46 -13.11 12.83
N ALA A 41 -10.61 -13.97 13.41
CA ALA A 41 -10.51 -14.14 14.85
C ALA A 41 -10.03 -12.86 15.55
N GLU A 42 -8.93 -12.25 15.09
CA GLU A 42 -8.41 -10.99 15.66
C GLU A 42 -9.38 -9.81 15.47
N ALA A 43 -10.09 -9.73 14.34
CA ALA A 43 -11.12 -8.73 14.13
C ALA A 43 -12.33 -8.93 15.06
N SER A 44 -12.72 -10.18 15.33
CA SER A 44 -13.79 -10.48 16.28
C SER A 44 -13.41 -10.13 17.72
N GLU A 45 -12.14 -10.32 18.11
CA GLU A 45 -11.63 -9.94 19.44
C GLU A 45 -11.50 -8.42 19.60
N ALA A 46 -11.06 -7.71 18.55
CA ALA A 46 -10.92 -6.25 18.58
C ALA A 46 -12.27 -5.52 18.73
N VAL A 47 -13.33 -5.99 18.06
CA VAL A 47 -14.67 -5.37 18.12
C VAL A 47 -15.32 -5.51 19.51
N VAL A 48 -15.01 -6.57 20.25
CA VAL A 48 -15.51 -6.77 21.63
C VAL A 48 -14.80 -5.84 22.62
N SER A 49 -13.52 -5.52 22.40
CA SER A 49 -12.74 -4.66 23.30
C SER A 49 -13.00 -3.16 23.18
N THR A 50 -13.62 -2.71 22.07
CA THR A 50 -13.92 -1.28 21.82
C THR A 50 -15.34 -0.86 22.24
N ALA A 51 -16.13 -1.79 22.77
CA ALA A 51 -17.53 -1.58 23.16
C ALA A 51 -17.76 -1.53 24.68
N GLU A 52 -16.71 -1.46 25.48
CA GLU A 52 -16.77 -1.29 26.95
C GLU A 52 -16.23 0.08 27.38
#